data_AF-A0A9W8ZP88-F1
#
_entry.id   AF-A0A9W8ZP88-F1
#
_cell.length_a   1.000
_cell.length_b   1.000
_cell.length_c   1.000
_cell.angle_alpha   90.00
_cell.angle_beta   90.00
_cell.angle_gamma   90.00
#
_symmetry.space_group_name_H-M   'P 1'
#
loop_
_entity.id
_entity.type
_entity.pdbx_description
1 polymer ?
#
loop_
_entity_poly.entity_id
_entity_poly.type
_entity_poly.pdbx_seq_one_letter_code
_entity_poly.pdbx_strand_id
1 'polypeptide(L)'
;MLEEIRPHLENAGKSWLELVFQGSIPTHLKPALCSLCIMAAVGLQYTKNPIPALGFQSSGEDGSYEFVSVFYESARHLLESVIEVNVLEAMKVCAALCVFNTIGHATVAMAYVDMGINFVLSLGPTLQYRPKSLSENAWIQYKRVARTLVTLRSWLIATLGYIHKENVALQTGIHWLVDGQDLTPNETIQQELNKVVQIEANLLRTIDRFTAYMSCLTLLHSVAQMQLHEYPQASWQKELGHARSCLRVLEHCSKADKVAANFVEVTSGHYNTLAAQIEDTHDIDVYDSPDSFDYLFSIPTSSHPQLQRTSQDLLRRVSSPWDTPSSLHDETTLRAGLGAHVTLLFNNSPAKEQQSWSTVEMALSGMPSGQFVGSSQPHGWDVFLNLNTM
;
A
#
# COMPACT_ATOMS: atom_id res chain seq x y z
N MET A 1 -21.17 -16.27 -30.51
CA MET A 1 -20.01 -15.61 -29.87
C MET A 1 -18.77 -16.48 -29.82
N LEU A 2 -18.63 -17.51 -28.96
CA LEU A 2 -17.40 -18.34 -28.95
C LEU A 2 -17.13 -19.04 -30.30
N GLU A 3 -18.16 -19.57 -30.95
CA GLU A 3 -18.05 -20.15 -32.31
C GLU A 3 -17.71 -19.11 -33.39
N GLU A 4 -18.07 -17.84 -33.18
CA GLU A 4 -17.71 -16.74 -34.10
C GLU A 4 -16.27 -16.26 -33.88
N ILE A 5 -15.77 -16.36 -32.66
CA ILE A 5 -14.40 -15.96 -32.29
C ILE A 5 -13.39 -17.08 -32.61
N ARG A 6 -13.80 -18.35 -32.58
CA ARG A 6 -12.94 -19.52 -32.85
C ARG A 6 -12.11 -19.40 -34.14
N PRO A 7 -12.67 -19.13 -35.34
CA PRO A 7 -11.87 -19.07 -36.56
C PRO A 7 -10.85 -17.92 -36.56
N HIS A 8 -11.11 -16.85 -35.79
CA HIS A 8 -10.15 -15.78 -35.57
C HIS A 8 -9.02 -16.21 -34.62
N LEU A 9 -9.31 -17.02 -33.60
CA LEU A 9 -8.31 -17.57 -32.68
C LEU A 9 -7.39 -18.59 -33.37
N GLU A 10 -7.95 -19.50 -34.18
CA GLU A 10 -7.22 -20.60 -34.81
C GLU A 10 -6.24 -20.13 -35.91
N ASN A 11 -6.63 -19.12 -36.70
CA ASN A 11 -5.76 -18.56 -37.75
C ASN A 11 -4.65 -17.66 -37.20
N ALA A 12 -4.81 -17.14 -35.99
CA ALA A 12 -4.00 -16.05 -35.47
C ALA A 12 -2.74 -16.49 -34.70
N GLY A 13 -2.51 -17.81 -34.53
CA GLY A 13 -1.36 -18.38 -33.83
C GLY A 13 0.04 -18.01 -34.38
N LYS A 14 0.13 -17.25 -35.49
CA LYS A 14 1.39 -16.70 -36.01
C LYS A 14 1.39 -15.18 -36.22
N SER A 15 0.24 -14.50 -36.11
CA SER A 15 0.13 -13.06 -36.39
C SER A 15 -1.04 -12.37 -35.66
N TRP A 16 -1.22 -12.74 -34.39
CA TRP A 16 -2.32 -12.26 -33.56
C TRP A 16 -2.29 -10.74 -33.37
N LEU A 17 -1.09 -10.20 -33.17
CA LEU A 17 -0.88 -8.76 -33.06
C LEU A 17 -1.28 -8.06 -34.37
N GLU A 18 -0.88 -8.58 -35.55
CA GLU A 18 -1.26 -7.96 -36.81
C GLU A 18 -2.77 -7.93 -37.02
N LEU A 19 -3.51 -8.99 -36.66
CA LEU A 19 -4.98 -9.00 -36.80
C LEU A 19 -5.66 -7.96 -35.90
N VAL A 20 -5.21 -7.82 -34.65
CA VAL A 20 -5.71 -6.82 -33.71
C VAL A 20 -5.34 -5.41 -34.18
N PHE A 21 -4.09 -5.19 -34.61
CA PHE A 21 -3.58 -3.89 -35.02
C PHE A 21 -4.08 -3.44 -36.41
N GLN A 22 -4.35 -4.36 -37.33
CA GLN A 22 -4.85 -4.05 -38.67
C GLN A 22 -6.36 -3.77 -38.70
N GLY A 23 -7.05 -3.81 -37.56
CA GLY A 23 -8.46 -3.43 -37.45
C GLY A 23 -9.46 -4.38 -38.12
N SER A 24 -9.01 -5.58 -38.49
CA SER A 24 -9.82 -6.60 -39.16
C SER A 24 -10.93 -7.22 -38.29
N ILE A 25 -10.92 -6.96 -36.98
CA ILE A 25 -11.87 -7.54 -36.02
C ILE A 25 -13.14 -6.69 -36.00
N PRO A 26 -14.32 -7.29 -36.24
CA PRO A 26 -15.59 -6.59 -36.14
C PRO A 26 -15.74 -5.89 -34.79
N THR A 27 -16.16 -4.62 -34.81
CA THR A 27 -16.23 -3.75 -33.61
C THR A 27 -17.05 -4.37 -32.48
N HIS A 28 -18.15 -5.03 -32.80
CA HIS A 28 -19.02 -5.69 -31.82
C HIS A 28 -18.39 -6.91 -31.11
N LEU A 29 -17.32 -7.50 -31.67
CA LEU A 29 -16.61 -8.63 -31.05
C LEU A 29 -15.45 -8.20 -30.14
N LYS A 30 -14.96 -6.97 -30.29
CA LYS A 30 -13.81 -6.46 -29.53
C LYS A 30 -13.97 -6.58 -28.01
N PRO A 31 -15.14 -6.27 -27.40
CA PRO A 31 -15.26 -6.36 -25.95
C PRO A 31 -15.14 -7.79 -25.42
N ALA A 32 -15.82 -8.74 -26.07
CA ALA A 32 -15.76 -10.15 -25.69
C ALA A 32 -14.35 -10.73 -25.87
N LEU A 33 -13.67 -10.31 -26.94
CA LEU A 33 -12.30 -10.71 -27.20
C LEU A 33 -11.34 -10.15 -26.14
N CYS A 34 -11.51 -8.90 -25.71
CA CYS A 34 -10.71 -8.30 -24.64
C CYS A 34 -10.80 -9.12 -23.35
N SER A 35 -12.02 -9.44 -22.89
CA SER A 35 -12.24 -10.26 -21.70
C SER A 35 -11.63 -11.65 -21.84
N LEU A 36 -11.81 -12.30 -23.00
CA LEU A 36 -11.23 -13.62 -23.25
C LEU A 36 -9.70 -13.60 -23.22
N CYS A 37 -9.09 -12.61 -23.86
CA CYS A 37 -7.65 -12.43 -23.90
C CYS A 37 -7.07 -12.23 -22.50
N ILE A 38 -7.64 -11.32 -21.68
CA ILE A 38 -7.07 -11.09 -20.35
C ILE A 38 -7.22 -12.32 -19.45
N MET A 39 -8.34 -13.03 -19.54
CA MET A 39 -8.55 -14.26 -18.77
C MET A 39 -7.59 -15.37 -19.21
N ALA A 40 -7.32 -15.49 -20.51
CA ALA A 40 -6.32 -16.41 -21.03
C ALA A 40 -4.90 -16.05 -20.55
N ALA A 41 -4.55 -14.75 -20.57
CA ALA A 41 -3.26 -14.27 -20.10
C ALA A 41 -3.04 -14.58 -18.60
N VAL A 42 -4.03 -14.24 -17.75
CA VAL A 42 -4.00 -14.56 -16.31
C VAL A 42 -3.94 -16.07 -16.10
N GLY A 43 -4.78 -16.84 -16.78
CA GLY A 43 -4.79 -18.30 -16.67
C GLY A 43 -3.42 -18.91 -16.97
N LEU A 44 -2.80 -18.52 -18.08
CA LEU A 44 -1.47 -19.00 -18.47
C LEU A 44 -0.37 -18.54 -17.50
N GLN A 45 -0.44 -17.32 -16.98
CA GLN A 45 0.56 -16.80 -16.04
C GLN A 45 0.60 -17.58 -14.71
N TYR A 46 -0.55 -18.03 -14.21
CA TYR A 46 -0.65 -18.76 -12.94
C TYR A 46 -0.64 -20.29 -13.12
N THR A 47 -0.55 -20.78 -14.35
CA THR A 47 -0.50 -22.21 -14.65
C THR A 47 0.95 -22.72 -14.65
N LYS A 48 1.32 -23.48 -13.61
CA LYS A 48 2.69 -24.04 -13.45
C LYS A 48 3.07 -25.11 -14.47
N ASN A 49 2.09 -25.85 -15.01
CA ASN A 49 2.33 -26.98 -15.91
C ASN A 49 1.65 -26.76 -17.25
N PRO A 50 2.32 -26.99 -18.40
CA PRO A 50 1.69 -26.91 -19.72
C PRO A 50 0.45 -27.77 -19.73
N ILE A 51 -0.70 -27.16 -20.04
CA ILE A 51 -1.96 -27.90 -20.23
C ILE A 51 -1.75 -28.74 -21.49
N PRO A 52 -1.54 -30.06 -21.37
CA PRO A 52 -1.12 -30.86 -22.53
C PRO A 52 -2.17 -30.87 -23.63
N ALA A 53 -3.45 -30.71 -23.24
CA ALA A 53 -4.59 -30.61 -24.14
C ALA A 53 -4.58 -29.37 -25.06
N LEU A 54 -3.86 -28.31 -24.69
CA LEU A 54 -3.76 -27.10 -25.51
C LEU A 54 -2.57 -27.14 -26.48
N GLY A 55 -1.68 -28.14 -26.36
CA GLY A 55 -0.52 -28.27 -27.23
C GLY A 55 0.50 -27.13 -27.13
N PHE A 56 0.33 -26.21 -26.17
CA PHE A 56 1.29 -25.12 -25.95
C PHE A 56 2.59 -25.68 -25.38
N GLN A 57 3.68 -25.49 -26.10
CA GLN A 57 5.02 -25.74 -25.60
C GLN A 57 5.46 -24.50 -24.82
N SER A 58 6.10 -24.67 -23.65
CA SER A 58 6.74 -23.55 -22.96
C SER A 58 7.86 -23.01 -23.85
N SER A 59 7.88 -21.71 -24.08
CA SER A 59 8.83 -21.07 -25.00
C SER A 59 10.16 -20.72 -24.33
N GLY A 60 10.22 -20.71 -22.99
CA GLY A 60 11.41 -20.32 -22.22
C GLY A 60 11.92 -21.40 -21.27
N GLU A 61 13.20 -21.31 -20.90
CA GLU A 61 13.83 -22.13 -19.84
C GLU A 61 13.18 -21.90 -18.46
N ASP A 62 12.47 -20.78 -18.29
CA ASP A 62 11.71 -20.42 -17.09
C ASP A 62 10.30 -21.03 -17.05
N GLY A 63 9.89 -21.78 -18.08
CA GLY A 63 8.55 -22.36 -18.19
C GLY A 63 7.44 -21.38 -18.57
N SER A 64 7.79 -20.16 -19.00
CA SER A 64 6.81 -19.17 -19.47
C SER A 64 6.23 -19.54 -20.85
N TYR A 65 4.98 -19.16 -21.10
CA TYR A 65 4.33 -19.34 -22.41
C TYR A 65 4.42 -18.07 -23.24
N GLU A 66 4.88 -18.20 -24.48
CA GLU A 66 4.97 -17.12 -25.48
C GLU A 66 3.65 -16.33 -25.61
N PHE A 67 2.54 -17.08 -25.63
CA PHE A 67 1.20 -16.53 -25.82
C PHE A 67 0.68 -15.67 -24.66
N VAL A 68 1.28 -15.77 -23.46
CA VAL A 68 0.88 -14.94 -22.31
C VAL A 68 0.98 -13.46 -22.67
N SER A 69 2.12 -13.07 -23.25
CA SER A 69 2.39 -11.69 -23.66
C SER A 69 1.45 -11.22 -24.76
N VAL A 70 1.17 -12.09 -25.74
CA VAL A 70 0.28 -11.81 -26.86
C VAL A 70 -1.15 -11.53 -26.38
N PHE A 71 -1.68 -12.38 -25.50
CA PHE A 71 -3.02 -12.20 -24.95
C PHE A 71 -3.11 -10.96 -24.06
N TYR A 72 -2.11 -10.72 -23.22
CA TYR A 72 -2.05 -9.54 -22.37
C TYR A 72 -2.06 -8.24 -23.21
N GLU A 73 -1.16 -8.12 -24.20
CA GLU A 73 -1.07 -6.93 -25.04
C GLU A 73 -2.35 -6.75 -25.86
N SER A 74 -2.94 -7.83 -26.34
CA SER A 74 -4.22 -7.76 -27.06
C SER A 74 -5.35 -7.23 -26.19
N ALA A 75 -5.49 -7.73 -24.95
CA ALA A 75 -6.50 -7.25 -24.03
C ALA A 75 -6.30 -5.76 -23.72
N ARG A 76 -5.05 -5.35 -23.48
CA ARG A 76 -4.69 -3.95 -23.24
C ARG A 76 -5.09 -3.04 -24.40
N HIS A 77 -4.84 -3.44 -25.65
CA HIS A 77 -5.23 -2.65 -26.83
C HIS A 77 -6.75 -2.59 -27.04
N LEU A 78 -7.47 -3.65 -26.68
CA LEU A 78 -8.93 -3.73 -26.84
C LEU A 78 -9.71 -3.09 -25.68
N LEU A 79 -9.05 -2.71 -24.57
CA LEU A 79 -9.71 -2.17 -23.37
C LEU A 79 -10.56 -0.93 -23.67
N GLU A 80 -10.08 -0.03 -24.54
CA GLU A 80 -10.84 1.18 -24.93
C GLU A 80 -12.20 0.82 -25.53
N SER A 81 -12.25 -0.20 -26.39
CA SER A 81 -13.51 -0.69 -26.97
C SER A 81 -14.45 -1.29 -25.92
N VAL A 82 -13.93 -1.88 -24.84
CA VAL A 82 -14.77 -2.36 -23.72
C VAL A 82 -15.35 -1.18 -22.95
N ILE A 83 -14.55 -0.14 -22.68
CA ILE A 83 -14.97 1.06 -21.93
C ILE A 83 -16.15 1.75 -22.62
N GLU A 84 -16.10 1.87 -23.95
CA GLU A 84 -17.17 2.49 -24.75
C GLU A 84 -18.49 1.71 -24.71
N VAL A 85 -18.42 0.38 -24.62
CA VAL A 85 -19.59 -0.49 -24.75
C VAL A 85 -20.20 -0.84 -23.40
N ASN A 86 -19.37 -1.20 -22.41
CA ASN A 86 -19.83 -1.68 -21.12
C ASN A 86 -18.80 -1.41 -20.00
N VAL A 87 -19.06 -0.36 -19.22
CA VAL A 87 -18.23 0.06 -18.10
C VAL A 87 -18.05 -1.04 -17.03
N LEU A 88 -19.09 -1.85 -16.76
CA LEU A 88 -18.98 -2.95 -15.80
C LEU A 88 -17.97 -4.00 -16.26
N GLU A 89 -17.96 -4.29 -17.56
CA GLU A 89 -17.03 -5.26 -18.13
C GLU A 89 -15.61 -4.66 -18.16
N ALA A 90 -15.47 -3.38 -18.47
CA ALA A 90 -14.20 -2.68 -18.40
C ALA A 90 -13.59 -2.74 -16.99
N MET A 91 -14.42 -2.58 -15.95
CA MET A 91 -13.96 -2.74 -14.56
C MET A 91 -13.43 -4.15 -14.26
N LYS A 92 -14.09 -5.20 -14.78
CA LYS A 92 -13.61 -6.59 -14.61
C LYS A 92 -12.28 -6.79 -15.33
N VAL A 93 -12.15 -6.27 -16.56
CA VAL A 93 -10.91 -6.32 -17.33
C VAL A 93 -9.79 -5.57 -16.59
N CYS A 94 -10.06 -4.41 -16.00
CA CYS A 94 -9.11 -3.69 -15.14
C CYS A 94 -8.66 -4.52 -13.94
N ALA A 95 -9.58 -5.23 -13.27
CA ALA A 95 -9.23 -6.12 -12.16
C ALA A 95 -8.32 -7.27 -12.64
N ALA A 96 -8.62 -7.89 -13.78
CA ALA A 96 -7.81 -8.97 -14.33
C ALA A 96 -6.43 -8.49 -14.82
N LEU A 97 -6.35 -7.31 -15.45
CA LEU A 97 -5.09 -6.63 -15.82
C LEU A 97 -4.25 -6.29 -14.57
N CYS A 98 -4.89 -5.88 -13.48
CA CYS A 98 -4.20 -5.67 -12.20
C CYS A 98 -3.59 -6.97 -11.67
N VAL A 99 -4.38 -8.06 -11.61
CA VAL A 99 -3.90 -9.38 -11.18
C VAL A 99 -2.72 -9.83 -12.04
N PHE A 100 -2.82 -9.68 -13.37
CA PHE A 100 -1.74 -10.04 -14.28
C PHE A 100 -0.42 -9.32 -13.96
N ASN A 101 -0.51 -8.00 -13.75
CA ASN A 101 0.67 -7.16 -13.52
C ASN A 101 1.24 -7.28 -12.10
N THR A 102 0.59 -8.01 -11.21
CA THR A 102 0.97 -8.11 -9.80
C THR A 102 2.36 -8.75 -9.60
N ILE A 103 2.75 -9.70 -10.45
CA ILE A 103 3.98 -10.49 -10.28
C ILE A 103 5.26 -9.77 -10.76
N GLY A 104 5.17 -8.62 -11.43
CA GLY A 104 6.37 -7.93 -11.94
C GLY A 104 6.23 -6.45 -12.26
N HIS A 105 5.01 -5.92 -12.28
CA HIS A 105 4.72 -4.56 -12.73
C HIS A 105 3.75 -3.86 -11.79
N ALA A 106 4.12 -3.80 -10.50
CA ALA A 106 3.40 -3.15 -9.41
C ALA A 106 2.69 -1.82 -9.78
N THR A 107 3.43 -0.89 -10.38
CA THR A 107 2.91 0.43 -10.77
C THR A 107 1.85 0.34 -11.87
N VAL A 108 2.02 -0.60 -12.81
CA VAL A 108 1.05 -0.86 -13.88
C VAL A 108 -0.22 -1.50 -13.29
N ALA A 109 -0.05 -2.46 -12.36
CA ALA A 109 -1.17 -3.06 -11.65
C ALA A 109 -2.01 -2.00 -10.92
N MET A 110 -1.33 -1.09 -10.19
CA MET A 110 -1.99 0.02 -9.49
C MET A 110 -2.74 0.95 -10.46
N ALA A 111 -2.15 1.29 -11.61
CA ALA A 111 -2.79 2.15 -12.60
C ALA A 111 -4.10 1.55 -13.13
N TYR A 112 -4.13 0.25 -13.42
CA TYR A 112 -5.36 -0.43 -13.84
C TYR A 112 -6.40 -0.52 -12.73
N VAL A 113 -5.97 -0.79 -11.49
CA VAL A 113 -6.89 -0.84 -10.34
C VAL A 113 -7.53 0.53 -10.10
N ASP A 114 -6.75 1.62 -10.15
CA ASP A 114 -7.25 2.98 -9.98
C ASP A 114 -8.16 3.38 -11.14
N MET A 115 -7.85 2.98 -12.38
CA MET A 115 -8.74 3.17 -13.54
C MET A 115 -10.09 2.49 -13.32
N GLY A 116 -10.09 1.22 -12.89
CA GLY A 116 -11.31 0.47 -12.59
C GLY A 116 -12.14 1.12 -11.48
N ILE A 117 -11.49 1.62 -10.43
CA ILE A 117 -12.17 2.32 -9.33
C ILE A 117 -12.78 3.64 -9.80
N ASN A 118 -12.07 4.39 -10.65
CA ASN A 118 -12.58 5.65 -11.19
C ASN A 118 -13.88 5.46 -11.99
N PHE A 119 -14.06 4.31 -12.65
CA PHE A 119 -15.33 3.96 -13.29
C PHE A 119 -16.48 3.77 -12.29
N VAL A 120 -16.19 3.26 -11.10
CA VAL A 120 -17.20 3.17 -10.03
C VAL A 120 -17.55 4.57 -9.56
N LEU A 121 -16.54 5.39 -9.27
CA LEU A 121 -16.73 6.74 -8.74
C LEU A 121 -17.46 7.67 -9.73
N SER A 122 -17.34 7.43 -11.04
CA SER A 122 -18.05 8.20 -12.06
C SER A 122 -19.57 7.97 -12.05
N LEU A 123 -20.06 6.88 -11.42
CA LEU A 123 -21.49 6.63 -11.24
C LEU A 123 -22.14 7.54 -10.18
N GLY A 124 -21.34 8.24 -9.38
CA GLY A 124 -21.80 9.28 -8.46
C GLY A 124 -21.03 9.31 -7.14
N PRO A 125 -21.09 10.45 -6.41
CA PRO A 125 -20.35 10.66 -5.17
C PRO A 125 -20.85 9.79 -4.01
N THR A 126 -22.11 9.35 -4.07
CA THR A 126 -22.74 8.54 -3.03
C THR A 126 -23.22 7.24 -3.65
N LEU A 127 -22.29 6.32 -3.86
CA LEU A 127 -22.57 4.96 -4.28
C LEU A 127 -23.42 4.17 -3.26
N GLN A 128 -23.79 4.77 -2.13
CA GLN A 128 -24.71 4.22 -1.13
C GLN A 128 -26.07 3.83 -1.71
N TYR A 129 -26.51 4.47 -2.80
CA TYR A 129 -27.81 4.20 -3.42
C TYR A 129 -27.66 3.71 -4.86
N ARG A 130 -28.47 2.71 -5.23
CA ARG A 130 -28.55 2.22 -6.61
C ARG A 130 -29.00 3.36 -7.54
N PRO A 131 -28.23 3.72 -8.58
CA PRO A 131 -28.69 4.65 -9.61
C PRO A 131 -29.97 4.16 -10.27
N LYS A 132 -30.94 5.04 -10.52
CA LYS A 132 -32.23 4.68 -11.15
C LYS A 132 -32.06 4.09 -12.56
N SER A 133 -30.95 4.40 -13.22
CA SER A 133 -30.59 3.87 -14.55
C SER A 133 -30.11 2.42 -14.52
N LEU A 134 -29.74 1.88 -13.35
CA LEU A 134 -29.18 0.54 -13.22
C LEU A 134 -30.22 -0.45 -12.69
N SER A 135 -30.26 -1.63 -13.31
CA SER A 135 -31.01 -2.76 -12.78
C SER A 135 -30.39 -3.25 -11.46
N GLU A 136 -31.18 -3.96 -10.67
CA GLU A 136 -30.71 -4.54 -9.41
C GLU A 136 -29.54 -5.51 -9.60
N ASN A 137 -29.66 -6.40 -10.58
CA ASN A 137 -28.61 -7.37 -10.87
C ASN A 137 -27.32 -6.67 -11.34
N ALA A 138 -27.42 -5.68 -12.24
CA ALA A 138 -26.25 -4.92 -12.66
C ALA A 138 -25.60 -4.21 -11.47
N TRP A 139 -26.39 -3.62 -10.57
CA TRP A 139 -25.89 -2.97 -9.37
C TRP A 139 -25.14 -3.91 -8.43
N ILE A 140 -25.66 -5.13 -8.22
CA ILE A 140 -24.98 -6.16 -7.44
C ILE A 140 -23.62 -6.49 -8.06
N GLN A 141 -23.56 -6.65 -9.39
CA GLN A 141 -22.31 -6.93 -10.10
C GLN A 141 -21.31 -5.77 -9.98
N TYR A 142 -21.75 -4.52 -10.13
CA TYR A 142 -20.91 -3.34 -9.89
C TYR A 142 -20.30 -3.37 -8.49
N LYS A 143 -21.11 -3.64 -7.46
CA LYS A 143 -20.62 -3.74 -6.08
C LYS A 143 -19.58 -4.86 -5.92
N ARG A 144 -19.81 -6.04 -6.52
CA ARG A 144 -18.87 -7.15 -6.46
C ARG A 144 -17.51 -6.78 -7.06
N VAL A 145 -17.51 -6.27 -8.29
CA VAL A 145 -16.26 -5.91 -8.99
C VAL A 145 -15.54 -4.76 -8.28
N ALA A 146 -16.28 -3.77 -7.78
CA ALA A 146 -15.72 -2.67 -7.02
C ALA A 146 -15.05 -3.15 -5.72
N ARG A 147 -15.64 -4.11 -4.98
CA ARG A 147 -14.97 -4.73 -3.82
C ARG A 147 -13.67 -5.38 -4.22
N THR A 148 -13.68 -6.18 -5.30
CA THR A 148 -12.47 -6.83 -5.80
C THR A 148 -11.37 -5.82 -6.11
N LEU A 149 -11.70 -4.73 -6.81
CA LEU A 149 -10.74 -3.67 -7.12
C LEU A 149 -10.18 -2.99 -5.86
N VAL A 150 -11.02 -2.76 -4.85
CA VAL A 150 -10.60 -2.22 -3.55
C VAL A 150 -9.69 -3.17 -2.80
N THR A 151 -10.03 -4.47 -2.79
CA THR A 151 -9.20 -5.52 -2.19
C THR A 151 -7.83 -5.55 -2.88
N LEU A 152 -7.81 -5.58 -4.21
CA LEU A 152 -6.58 -5.57 -5.01
C LEU A 152 -5.72 -4.34 -4.71
N ARG A 153 -6.34 -3.15 -4.68
CA ARG A 153 -5.65 -1.91 -4.35
C ARG A 153 -5.04 -1.96 -2.95
N SER A 154 -5.82 -2.37 -1.95
CA SER A 154 -5.36 -2.44 -0.56
C SER A 154 -4.24 -3.46 -0.41
N TRP A 155 -4.34 -4.61 -1.09
CA TRP A 155 -3.32 -5.65 -1.11
C TRP A 155 -2.02 -5.17 -1.77
N LEU A 156 -2.10 -4.44 -2.89
CA LEU A 156 -0.93 -3.84 -3.54
C LEU A 156 -0.25 -2.82 -2.62
N ILE A 157 -1.04 -1.99 -1.92
CA ILE A 157 -0.50 -1.03 -0.95
C ILE A 157 0.21 -1.75 0.20
N ALA A 158 -0.41 -2.80 0.73
CA ALA A 158 0.15 -3.58 1.83
C ALA A 158 1.43 -4.32 1.41
N THR A 159 1.40 -5.03 0.29
CA THR A 159 2.49 -5.93 -0.10
C THR A 159 3.68 -5.18 -0.69
N LEU A 160 3.42 -4.05 -1.37
CA LEU A 160 4.44 -3.35 -2.16
C LEU A 160 4.82 -1.98 -1.57
N GLY A 161 4.19 -1.57 -0.47
CA GLY A 161 4.43 -0.27 0.16
C GLY A 161 4.08 0.93 -0.73
N TYR A 162 3.28 0.71 -1.79
CA TYR A 162 3.00 1.76 -2.76
C TYR A 162 1.94 2.74 -2.23
N ILE A 163 2.38 3.85 -1.63
CA ILE A 163 1.47 4.90 -1.15
C ILE A 163 1.18 5.90 -2.28
N HIS A 164 0.10 5.70 -3.03
CA HIS A 164 -0.40 6.70 -3.97
C HIS A 164 -1.13 7.84 -3.24
N LYS A 165 -1.11 9.08 -3.77
CA LYS A 165 -1.85 10.22 -3.21
C LYS A 165 -3.32 9.83 -3.04
N GLU A 166 -3.78 9.77 -1.80
CA GLU A 166 -5.12 9.28 -1.50
C GLU A 166 -6.18 10.20 -2.10
N ASN A 167 -7.15 9.59 -2.79
CA ASN A 167 -8.39 10.25 -3.11
C ASN A 167 -9.30 10.07 -1.88
N VAL A 168 -9.48 11.11 -1.07
CA VAL A 168 -10.28 11.05 0.17
C VAL A 168 -11.69 10.49 -0.09
N ALA A 169 -12.24 10.75 -1.28
CA ALA A 169 -13.51 10.21 -1.76
C ALA A 169 -13.56 8.67 -1.79
N LEU A 170 -12.44 8.00 -2.05
CA LEU A 170 -12.31 6.54 -2.05
C LEU A 170 -12.48 5.98 -0.64
N GLN A 171 -11.80 6.54 0.37
CA GLN A 171 -11.87 6.05 1.74
C GLN A 171 -13.29 6.16 2.32
N THR A 172 -13.97 7.29 2.10
CA THR A 172 -15.34 7.50 2.58
C THR A 172 -16.39 6.76 1.75
N GLY A 173 -16.14 6.60 0.44
CA GLY A 173 -17.08 6.03 -0.52
C GLY A 173 -17.02 4.51 -0.65
N ILE A 174 -16.15 3.80 0.07
CA ILE A 174 -15.99 2.34 -0.07
C ILE A 174 -16.50 1.57 1.15
N HIS A 175 -16.64 2.20 2.32
CA HIS A 175 -17.12 1.54 3.53
C HIS A 175 -18.45 0.78 3.30
N TRP A 176 -19.43 1.40 2.62
CA TRP A 176 -20.74 0.80 2.38
C TRP A 176 -20.72 -0.31 1.33
N LEU A 177 -19.66 -0.43 0.51
CA LEU A 177 -19.56 -1.55 -0.42
C LEU A 177 -19.56 -2.85 0.35
N VAL A 178 -19.05 -2.90 1.57
CA VAL A 178 -18.89 -4.12 2.35
C VAL A 178 -20.20 -4.61 2.97
N ASP A 179 -21.22 -3.76 3.11
CA ASP A 179 -22.46 -4.14 3.82
C ASP A 179 -23.61 -4.44 2.84
N GLY A 180 -24.07 -5.69 2.83
CA GLY A 180 -25.26 -6.12 2.11
C GLY A 180 -25.88 -7.33 2.77
N GLN A 181 -27.20 -7.33 2.92
CA GLN A 181 -27.96 -8.51 3.36
C GLN A 181 -28.16 -9.45 2.16
N ASP A 182 -28.07 -10.77 2.41
CA ASP A 182 -28.15 -11.89 1.46
C ASP A 182 -26.91 -12.16 0.60
N LEU A 183 -25.77 -12.38 1.28
CA LEU A 183 -24.53 -12.82 0.63
C LEU A 183 -24.43 -14.34 0.63
N THR A 184 -23.94 -14.89 -0.48
CA THR A 184 -23.49 -16.28 -0.52
C THR A 184 -22.28 -16.48 0.41
N PRO A 185 -22.00 -17.70 0.88
CA PRO A 185 -20.82 -17.97 1.71
C PRO A 185 -19.51 -17.47 1.09
N ASN A 186 -19.34 -17.61 -0.23
CA ASN A 186 -18.16 -17.09 -0.94
C ASN A 186 -18.07 -15.56 -0.89
N GLU A 187 -19.19 -14.86 -1.02
CA GLU A 187 -19.20 -13.40 -0.92
C GLU A 187 -18.89 -12.92 0.49
N THR A 188 -19.36 -13.63 1.52
CA THR A 188 -18.98 -13.37 2.91
C THR A 188 -17.47 -13.54 3.10
N ILE A 189 -16.89 -14.62 2.58
CA ILE A 189 -15.43 -14.84 2.64
C ILE A 189 -14.69 -13.70 1.93
N GLN A 190 -15.11 -13.31 0.73
CA GLN A 190 -14.49 -12.19 0.00
C GLN A 190 -14.57 -10.87 0.77
N GLN A 191 -15.69 -10.60 1.44
CA GLN A 191 -15.85 -9.40 2.25
C GLN A 191 -14.95 -9.40 3.49
N GLU A 192 -14.87 -10.53 4.21
CA GLU A 192 -13.99 -10.63 5.38
C GLU A 192 -12.51 -10.53 4.97
N LEU A 193 -12.12 -11.16 3.86
CA LEU A 193 -10.78 -11.00 3.30
C LEU A 193 -10.49 -9.54 2.93
N ASN A 194 -11.44 -8.83 2.31
CA ASN A 194 -11.28 -7.41 2.01
C ASN A 194 -11.04 -6.58 3.29
N LYS A 195 -11.79 -6.84 4.36
CA LYS A 195 -11.59 -6.18 5.66
C LYS A 195 -10.19 -6.44 6.21
N VAL A 196 -9.72 -7.68 6.19
CA VAL A 196 -8.37 -8.06 6.66
C VAL A 196 -7.29 -7.32 5.87
N VAL A 197 -7.37 -7.34 4.55
CA VAL A 197 -6.39 -6.66 3.68
C VAL A 197 -6.41 -5.14 3.91
N GLN A 198 -7.59 -4.55 4.12
CA GLN A 198 -7.71 -3.13 4.42
C GLN A 198 -7.09 -2.78 5.78
N ILE A 199 -7.29 -3.63 6.80
CA ILE A 199 -6.64 -3.49 8.11
C ILE A 199 -5.13 -3.59 7.97
N GLU A 200 -4.61 -4.56 7.21
CA GLU A 200 -3.19 -4.74 6.96
C GLU A 200 -2.58 -3.51 6.27
N ALA A 201 -3.24 -2.98 5.22
CA ALA A 201 -2.81 -1.76 4.55
C ALA A 201 -2.80 -0.55 5.49
N ASN A 202 -3.82 -0.41 6.36
CA ASN A 202 -3.88 0.66 7.36
C ASN A 202 -2.77 0.52 8.42
N LEU A 203 -2.49 -0.71 8.85
CA LEU A 203 -1.41 -1.01 9.79
C LEU A 203 -0.06 -0.60 9.22
N LEU A 204 0.23 -0.98 7.97
CA LEU A 204 1.49 -0.63 7.31
C LEU A 204 1.65 0.88 7.13
N ARG A 205 0.59 1.59 6.73
CA ARG A 205 0.61 3.06 6.69
C ARG A 205 0.91 3.67 8.06
N THR A 206 0.38 3.07 9.12
CA THR A 206 0.63 3.52 10.51
C THR A 206 2.09 3.28 10.89
N ILE A 207 2.65 2.12 10.52
CA ILE A 207 4.05 1.77 10.74
C ILE A 207 4.99 2.76 10.03
N ASP A 208 4.72 3.12 8.76
CA ASP A 208 5.56 4.06 8.01
C ASP A 208 5.57 5.45 8.66
N ARG A 209 4.40 5.94 9.09
CA ARG A 209 4.26 7.22 9.80
C ARG A 209 5.01 7.21 11.12
N PHE A 210 4.85 6.13 11.89
CA PHE A 210 5.52 5.97 13.17
C PHE A 210 7.03 5.82 13.00
N THR A 211 7.48 5.12 11.96
CA THR A 211 8.90 4.97 11.63
C THR A 211 9.51 6.33 11.27
N ALA A 212 8.85 7.12 10.42
CA ALA A 212 9.30 8.47 10.10
C ALA A 212 9.38 9.37 11.33
N TYR A 213 8.41 9.26 12.24
CA TYR A 213 8.40 9.97 13.53
C TYR A 213 9.56 9.55 14.43
N MET A 214 9.75 8.24 14.65
CA MET A 214 10.83 7.71 15.48
C MET A 214 12.21 8.04 14.91
N SER A 215 12.41 7.89 13.60
CA SER A 215 13.66 8.29 12.95
C SER A 215 13.92 9.78 13.11
N CYS A 216 12.89 10.64 12.97
CA CYS A 216 13.03 12.07 13.19
C CYS A 216 13.45 12.39 14.63
N LEU A 217 12.79 11.81 15.64
CA LEU A 217 13.14 12.02 17.05
C LEU A 217 14.56 11.56 17.38
N THR A 218 14.96 10.37 16.91
CA THR A 218 16.30 9.84 17.14
C THR A 218 17.38 10.73 16.51
N LEU A 219 17.16 11.18 15.27
CA LEU A 219 18.08 12.11 14.60
C LEU A 219 18.15 13.45 15.32
N LEU A 220 17.02 14.01 15.75
CA LEU A 220 16.98 15.26 16.51
C LEU A 220 17.68 15.11 17.87
N HIS A 221 17.51 13.97 18.55
CA HIS A 221 18.22 13.69 19.80
C HIS A 221 19.73 13.63 19.57
N SER A 222 20.17 12.93 18.52
CA SER A 222 21.58 12.86 18.12
C SER A 222 22.16 14.25 17.82
N VAL A 223 21.44 15.10 17.07
CA VAL A 223 21.82 16.50 16.83
C VAL A 223 21.92 17.29 18.13
N ALA A 224 20.95 17.16 19.03
CA ALA A 224 20.97 17.86 20.31
C ALA A 224 22.20 17.44 21.15
N GLN A 225 22.53 16.14 21.16
CA GLN A 225 23.72 15.62 21.83
C GLN A 225 25.01 16.12 21.17
N MET A 226 25.09 16.11 19.83
CA MET A 226 26.24 16.65 19.13
C MET A 226 26.46 18.14 19.43
N GLN A 227 25.39 18.94 19.49
CA GLN A 227 25.48 20.35 19.86
C GLN A 227 25.89 20.55 21.34
N LEU A 228 25.39 19.72 22.25
CA LEU A 228 25.76 19.78 23.68
C LEU A 228 27.24 19.48 23.94
N HIS A 229 27.81 18.56 23.16
CA HIS A 229 29.22 18.17 23.24
C HIS A 229 30.13 18.98 22.31
N GLU A 230 29.63 20.09 21.77
CA GLU A 230 30.40 21.04 20.94
C GLU A 230 31.03 20.39 19.69
N TYR A 231 30.37 19.38 19.10
CA TYR A 231 30.83 18.79 17.85
C TYR A 231 30.79 19.79 16.69
N PRO A 232 31.68 19.65 15.69
CA PRO A 232 31.70 20.52 14.52
C PRO A 232 30.35 20.59 13.81
N GLN A 233 29.97 21.80 13.37
CA GLN A 233 28.69 22.06 12.70
C GLN A 233 28.42 21.13 11.51
N ALA A 234 29.45 20.86 10.71
CA ALA A 234 29.33 19.98 9.55
C ALA A 234 28.79 18.58 9.91
N SER A 235 29.16 18.05 11.08
CA SER A 235 28.76 16.71 11.54
C SER A 235 27.27 16.65 11.84
N TRP A 236 26.76 17.57 12.65
CA TRP A 236 25.35 17.56 13.03
C TRP A 236 24.42 18.20 12.00
N GLN A 237 24.90 19.09 11.13
CA GLN A 237 24.10 19.68 10.06
C GLN A 237 23.62 18.63 9.05
N LYS A 238 24.44 17.61 8.78
CA LYS A 238 24.06 16.47 7.95
C LYS A 238 22.88 15.70 8.56
N GLU A 239 22.96 15.37 9.85
CA GLU A 239 21.88 14.67 10.55
C GLU A 239 20.62 15.52 10.67
N LEU A 240 20.76 16.82 10.90
CA LEU A 240 19.64 17.76 10.88
C LEU A 240 18.98 17.81 9.49
N GLY A 241 19.75 17.69 8.41
CA GLY A 241 19.23 17.52 7.04
C GLY A 241 18.42 16.23 6.85
N HIS A 242 18.85 15.12 7.44
CA HIS A 242 18.08 13.88 7.46
C HIS A 242 16.78 14.03 8.28
N ALA A 243 16.86 14.66 9.47
CA ALA A 243 15.69 14.94 10.30
C ALA A 243 14.65 15.79 9.54
N ARG A 244 15.10 16.78 8.76
CA ARG A 244 14.23 17.57 7.87
C ARG A 244 13.53 16.71 6.82
N SER A 245 14.20 15.70 6.29
CA SER A 245 13.62 14.77 5.32
C SER A 245 12.52 13.92 5.95
N CYS A 246 12.73 13.41 7.16
CA CYS A 246 11.68 12.74 7.94
C CYS A 246 10.50 13.68 8.23
N LEU A 247 10.78 14.94 8.59
CA LEU A 247 9.74 15.95 8.83
C LEU A 247 8.90 16.22 7.59
N ARG A 248 9.49 16.27 6.38
CA ARG A 248 8.74 16.41 5.11
C ARG A 248 7.79 15.23 4.86
N VAL A 249 8.20 14.01 5.22
CA VAL A 249 7.33 12.82 5.12
C VAL A 249 6.15 12.98 6.08
N LEU A 250 6.40 13.38 7.34
CA LEU A 250 5.35 13.63 8.32
C LEU A 250 4.41 14.77 7.88
N GLU A 251 4.95 15.87 7.35
CA GLU A 251 4.19 16.99 6.77
C GLU A 251 3.29 16.50 5.62
N HIS A 252 3.78 15.60 4.77
CA HIS A 252 2.96 14.98 3.74
C HIS A 252 1.82 14.14 4.33
N CYS A 253 2.13 13.26 5.29
CA CYS A 253 1.14 12.41 5.97
C CYS A 253 0.09 13.23 6.74
N SER A 254 0.48 14.36 7.33
CA SER A 254 -0.40 15.24 8.12
C SER A 254 -1.57 15.82 7.33
N LYS A 255 -1.47 15.87 6.01
CA LYS A 255 -2.55 16.35 5.13
C LYS A 255 -3.79 15.45 5.17
N ALA A 256 -3.62 14.18 5.51
CA ALA A 256 -4.68 13.18 5.57
C ALA A 256 -4.90 12.61 6.99
N ASP A 257 -3.92 12.73 7.89
CA ASP A 257 -3.94 12.09 9.21
C ASP A 257 -3.65 13.08 10.34
N LYS A 258 -4.58 13.15 11.31
CA LYS A 258 -4.47 13.99 12.52
C LYS A 258 -3.34 13.54 13.45
N VAL A 259 -3.07 12.23 13.54
CA VAL A 259 -1.96 11.68 14.33
C VAL A 259 -0.63 12.15 13.74
N ALA A 260 -0.49 12.08 12.42
CA ALA A 260 0.69 12.60 11.73
C ALA A 260 0.81 14.13 11.89
N ALA A 261 -0.29 14.88 11.88
CA ALA A 261 -0.27 16.32 12.15
C ALA A 261 0.26 16.64 13.56
N ASN A 262 -0.14 15.87 14.56
CA ASN A 262 0.40 15.98 15.91
C ASN A 262 1.90 15.61 15.97
N PHE A 263 2.34 14.58 15.23
CA PHE A 263 3.76 14.25 15.12
C PHE A 263 4.57 15.40 14.50
N VAL A 264 4.05 16.07 13.47
CA VAL A 264 4.68 17.27 12.88
C VAL A 264 4.77 18.41 13.89
N GLU A 265 3.69 18.69 14.62
CA GLU A 265 3.67 19.75 15.63
C GLU A 265 4.77 19.54 16.67
N VAL A 266 4.87 18.33 17.24
CA VAL A 266 5.89 17.97 18.22
C VAL A 266 7.30 18.05 17.62
N THR A 267 7.55 17.38 16.50
CA THR A 267 8.90 17.27 15.93
C THR A 267 9.41 18.59 15.34
N SER A 268 8.54 19.43 14.78
CA SER A 268 8.92 20.74 14.24
C SER A 268 9.38 21.71 15.33
N GLY A 269 8.78 21.67 16.52
CA GLY A 269 9.23 22.48 17.66
C GLY A 269 10.68 22.18 18.07
N HIS A 270 11.01 20.89 18.16
CA HIS A 270 12.39 20.46 18.43
C HIS A 270 13.35 20.81 17.28
N TYR A 271 12.95 20.54 16.03
CA TYR A 271 13.74 20.88 14.85
C TYR A 271 14.10 22.37 14.82
N ASN A 272 13.11 23.25 14.99
CA ASN A 272 13.32 24.70 14.96
C ASN A 272 14.24 25.16 16.09
N THR A 273 14.13 24.56 17.28
CA THR A 273 15.00 24.87 18.42
C THR A 273 16.46 24.53 18.13
N LEU A 274 16.73 23.37 17.53
CA LEU A 274 18.10 22.94 17.20
C LEU A 274 18.65 23.68 15.98
N ALA A 275 17.80 24.01 14.99
CA ALA A 275 18.20 24.74 13.79
C ALA A 275 18.58 26.20 14.10
N ALA A 276 17.97 26.83 15.11
CA ALA A 276 18.30 28.19 15.52
C ALA A 276 19.76 28.33 16.00
N GLN A 277 20.42 27.24 16.40
CA GLN A 277 21.82 27.26 16.86
C GLN A 277 22.84 27.38 15.71
N ILE A 278 22.40 27.26 14.44
CA ILE A 278 23.27 27.39 13.25
C ILE A 278 23.87 28.80 13.17
N GLU A 279 23.19 29.82 13.67
CA GLU A 279 23.57 31.22 13.45
C GLU A 279 24.70 31.71 14.39
N ASP A 280 24.99 30.99 15.48
CA ASP A 280 25.87 31.46 16.57
C ASP A 280 27.29 30.86 16.57
N THR A 281 27.61 29.93 15.66
CA THR A 281 28.86 29.15 15.78
C THR A 281 29.99 29.73 14.92
N HIS A 282 31.10 30.13 15.56
CA HIS A 282 32.35 30.49 14.88
C HIS A 282 33.12 29.25 14.40
N ASP A 283 33.79 29.35 13.24
CA ASP A 283 34.62 28.30 12.65
C ASP A 283 35.73 27.87 13.64
N ILE A 284 35.51 26.76 14.35
CA ILE A 284 36.53 26.10 15.16
C ILE A 284 37.06 24.90 14.37
N ASP A 285 38.39 24.81 14.29
CA ASP A 285 39.11 23.83 13.49
C ASP A 285 38.86 22.37 13.90
N VAL A 286 38.96 21.54 12.86
CA VAL A 286 38.78 20.09 12.72
C VAL A 286 39.07 19.26 13.98
N TYR A 287 38.00 18.81 14.65
CA TYR A 287 38.02 17.67 15.57
C TYR A 287 37.79 16.37 14.81
N ASP A 288 38.52 15.31 15.18
CA ASP A 288 38.28 13.96 14.70
C ASP A 288 36.86 13.50 15.06
N SER A 289 36.24 12.77 14.13
CA SER A 289 34.92 12.16 14.33
C SER A 289 34.89 11.36 15.63
N PRO A 290 33.84 11.48 16.45
CA PRO A 290 33.73 10.66 17.64
C PRO A 290 33.56 9.20 17.26
N ASP A 291 34.57 8.40 17.58
CA ASP A 291 34.48 6.94 17.42
C ASP A 291 33.57 6.28 18.47
N SER A 292 33.07 7.03 19.46
CA SER A 292 32.25 6.51 20.55
C SER A 292 30.81 7.08 20.57
N PHE A 293 29.84 6.23 20.90
CA PHE A 293 28.43 6.58 21.13
C PHE A 293 28.16 7.08 22.56
N ASP A 294 29.17 7.18 23.43
CA ASP A 294 29.01 7.58 24.84
C ASP A 294 28.40 8.98 25.00
N TYR A 295 28.60 9.85 24.00
CA TYR A 295 28.04 11.20 24.01
C TYR A 295 26.50 11.21 23.95
N LEU A 296 25.87 10.18 23.35
CA LEU A 296 24.41 10.12 23.19
C LEU A 296 23.65 10.08 24.53
N PHE A 297 24.28 9.60 25.60
CA PHE A 297 23.65 9.40 26.89
C PHE A 297 24.29 10.20 28.03
N SER A 298 25.24 11.08 27.72
CA SER A 298 25.94 11.91 28.70
C SER A 298 25.59 13.39 28.53
N ILE A 299 25.49 14.11 29.65
CA ILE A 299 25.19 15.55 29.66
C ILE A 299 26.43 16.29 30.18
N PRO A 300 27.10 17.12 29.36
CA PRO A 300 28.21 17.94 29.80
C PRO A 300 27.80 18.95 30.87
N THR A 301 28.66 19.18 31.87
CA THR A 301 28.37 20.09 33.00
C THR A 301 28.25 21.56 32.58
N SER A 302 28.84 21.94 31.44
CA SER A 302 28.87 23.31 30.89
C SER A 302 27.73 23.62 29.90
N SER A 303 26.74 22.74 29.79
CA SER A 303 25.74 22.78 28.71
C SER A 303 24.78 23.96 28.75
N HIS A 304 24.37 24.44 27.57
CA HIS A 304 23.30 25.42 27.42
C HIS A 304 21.96 24.84 27.95
N PRO A 305 21.27 25.49 28.91
CA PRO A 305 20.09 24.92 29.57
C PRO A 305 18.95 24.54 28.61
N GLN A 306 18.80 25.28 27.51
CA GLN A 306 17.76 25.01 26.51
C GLN A 306 18.05 23.75 25.68
N LEU A 307 19.33 23.52 25.32
CA LEU A 307 19.73 22.31 24.60
C LEU A 307 19.61 21.08 25.50
N GLN A 308 19.96 21.22 26.77
CA GLN A 308 19.80 20.15 27.75
C GLN A 308 18.33 19.75 27.91
N ARG A 309 17.42 20.72 28.05
CA ARG A 309 15.98 20.45 28.12
C ARG A 309 15.45 19.79 26.84
N THR A 310 15.90 20.27 25.68
CA THR A 310 15.49 19.74 24.38
C THR A 310 15.95 18.29 24.21
N SER A 311 17.21 17.99 24.53
CA SER A 311 17.75 16.63 24.51
C SER A 311 17.00 15.69 25.45
N GLN A 312 16.74 16.11 26.69
CA GLN A 312 15.98 15.30 27.65
C GLN A 312 14.54 15.03 27.22
N ASP A 313 13.85 16.03 26.65
CA ASP A 313 12.49 15.82 26.13
C ASP A 313 12.49 14.87 24.93
N LEU A 314 13.44 15.02 24.01
CA LEU A 314 13.62 14.11 22.88
C LEU A 314 13.92 12.68 23.35
N LEU A 315 14.82 12.49 24.31
CA LEU A 315 15.13 11.16 24.87
C LEU A 315 13.91 10.53 25.54
N ARG A 316 13.14 11.32 26.29
CA ARG A 316 11.88 10.87 26.89
C ARG A 316 10.91 10.40 25.81
N ARG A 317 10.77 11.15 24.71
CA ARG A 317 9.90 10.79 23.59
C ARG A 317 10.42 9.60 22.80
N VAL A 318 11.72 9.43 22.62
CA VAL A 318 12.28 8.22 22.00
C VAL A 318 12.00 6.99 22.86
N SER A 319 12.08 7.12 24.18
CA SER A 319 11.83 6.03 25.14
C SER A 319 10.35 5.73 25.32
N SER A 320 9.51 6.76 25.24
CA SER A 320 8.06 6.70 25.38
C SER A 320 7.36 7.51 24.27
N PRO A 321 7.31 7.00 23.03
CA PRO A 321 6.85 7.78 21.88
C PRO A 321 5.35 8.10 21.90
N TRP A 322 4.60 7.45 22.79
CA TRP A 322 3.16 7.60 22.96
C TRP A 322 2.78 8.42 24.19
N ASP A 323 3.74 8.85 25.02
CA ASP A 323 3.43 9.31 26.38
C ASP A 323 2.80 10.72 26.49
N THR A 324 2.58 11.50 25.40
CA THR A 324 1.63 12.66 25.34
C THR A 324 1.70 13.45 24.01
N PRO A 325 0.63 14.17 23.57
CA PRO A 325 -0.20 15.14 24.31
C PRO A 325 -1.60 14.64 24.68
N SER A 326 -2.18 15.28 25.70
CA SER A 326 -3.50 15.03 26.30
C SER A 326 -4.68 14.97 25.30
N SER A 327 -4.46 15.39 24.05
CA SER A 327 -5.41 15.37 22.93
C SER A 327 -5.47 14.04 22.17
N LEU A 328 -4.46 13.16 22.28
CA LEU A 328 -4.42 11.87 21.58
C LEU A 328 -5.21 10.75 22.29
N HIS A 329 -5.51 10.93 23.58
CA HIS A 329 -6.33 9.98 24.35
C HIS A 329 -7.83 10.07 24.05
N ASP A 330 -8.25 11.00 23.20
CA ASP A 330 -9.58 10.95 22.64
C ASP A 330 -9.64 9.71 21.73
N GLU A 331 -10.36 8.67 22.17
CA GLU A 331 -10.54 7.37 21.49
C GLU A 331 -10.91 7.54 20.00
N THR A 332 -11.53 8.68 19.69
CA THR A 332 -11.85 9.14 18.34
C THR A 332 -10.64 9.33 17.43
N THR A 333 -9.46 9.69 17.95
CA THR A 333 -8.25 9.96 17.17
C THR A 333 -7.54 8.68 16.74
N LEU A 334 -7.46 7.67 17.63
CA LEU A 334 -6.99 6.33 17.26
C LEU A 334 -7.96 5.64 16.30
N ARG A 335 -9.28 5.80 16.50
CA ARG A 335 -10.30 5.33 15.54
C ARG A 335 -10.22 6.04 14.19
N ALA A 336 -9.87 7.33 14.17
CA ALA A 336 -9.70 8.09 12.93
C ALA A 336 -8.46 7.63 12.13
N GLY A 337 -7.37 7.23 12.82
CA GLY A 337 -6.14 6.73 12.17
C GLY A 337 -6.22 5.27 11.71
N LEU A 338 -6.92 4.41 12.46
CA LEU A 338 -7.03 2.97 12.18
C LEU A 338 -8.30 2.57 11.39
N GLY A 339 -9.22 3.51 11.19
CA GLY A 339 -10.55 3.25 10.64
C GLY A 339 -11.55 2.86 11.73
N ALA A 340 -12.83 3.21 11.53
CA ALA A 340 -13.88 3.23 12.56
C ALA A 340 -14.24 1.87 13.23
N HIS A 341 -13.60 0.76 12.87
CA HIS A 341 -13.97 -0.59 13.30
C HIS A 341 -12.88 -1.39 14.03
N VAL A 342 -11.69 -0.83 14.30
CA VAL A 342 -10.70 -1.54 15.12
C VAL A 342 -10.99 -1.31 16.60
N THR A 343 -11.83 -2.16 17.21
CA THR A 343 -11.96 -2.23 18.66
C THR A 343 -10.75 -2.97 19.22
N LEU A 344 -9.67 -2.24 19.54
CA LEU A 344 -8.58 -2.81 20.32
C LEU A 344 -9.06 -2.99 21.76
N LEU A 345 -9.31 -4.23 22.17
CA LEU A 345 -9.54 -4.57 23.57
C LEU A 345 -8.21 -4.38 24.32
N PHE A 346 -7.91 -3.15 24.73
CA PHE A 346 -6.91 -2.89 25.74
C PHE A 346 -7.46 -3.42 27.06
N ASN A 347 -6.94 -4.59 27.46
CA ASN A 347 -7.31 -5.27 28.69
C ASN A 347 -6.79 -4.46 29.89
N ASN A 348 -7.55 -3.46 30.33
CA ASN A 348 -7.34 -2.78 31.60
C ASN A 348 -7.90 -3.64 32.74
N SER A 349 -7.20 -4.74 33.04
CA SER A 349 -7.40 -5.44 34.31
C SER A 349 -6.33 -4.98 35.31
N PRO A 350 -6.69 -4.58 36.54
CA PRO A 350 -5.72 -4.22 37.55
C PRO A 350 -4.91 -5.46 37.96
N ALA A 351 -3.60 -5.25 38.12
CA ALA A 351 -2.62 -6.27 38.44
C ALA A 351 -3.05 -7.20 39.59
N LYS A 352 -3.19 -8.49 39.30
CA LYS A 352 -3.05 -9.55 40.29
C LYS A 352 -2.26 -10.75 39.73
N GLU A 353 -1.22 -11.03 40.50
CA GLU A 353 -0.47 -12.29 40.68
C GLU A 353 0.25 -12.94 39.50
N GLN A 354 1.57 -12.96 39.68
CA GLN A 354 2.58 -13.71 38.93
C GLN A 354 2.24 -15.20 38.84
N GLN A 355 2.30 -15.74 37.62
CA GLN A 355 2.67 -17.12 37.43
C GLN A 355 3.66 -17.24 36.27
N SER A 356 4.77 -17.91 36.56
CA SER A 356 6.00 -17.97 35.79
C SER A 356 5.84 -18.68 34.46
N TRP A 357 6.33 -18.05 33.39
CA TRP A 357 6.75 -18.76 32.18
C TRP A 357 8.19 -18.36 31.88
N SER A 358 9.09 -19.33 32.08
CA SER A 358 10.49 -19.26 31.75
C SER A 358 10.71 -19.41 30.24
N THR A 359 11.55 -18.53 29.70
CA THR A 359 12.50 -18.76 28.61
C THR A 359 11.96 -19.17 27.23
N VAL A 360 11.79 -18.20 26.35
CA VAL A 360 12.16 -18.33 24.92
C VAL A 360 12.96 -17.09 24.54
N GLU A 361 14.27 -17.28 24.38
CA GLU A 361 15.21 -16.26 23.93
C GLU A 361 14.92 -15.84 22.47
N MET A 362 15.02 -14.52 22.27
CA MET A 362 15.11 -13.86 20.99
C MET A 362 16.44 -14.20 20.30
N ALA A 363 16.37 -14.65 19.06
CA ALA A 363 17.45 -14.51 18.10
C ALA A 363 16.99 -13.52 17.01
N LEU A 364 17.29 -12.24 17.20
CA LEU A 364 17.30 -11.24 16.15
C LEU A 364 18.77 -10.94 15.82
N SER A 365 19.28 -11.56 14.77
CA SER A 365 20.53 -11.12 14.15
C SER A 365 20.54 -11.39 12.65
N GLY A 366 20.72 -10.30 11.91
CA GLY A 366 21.38 -10.25 10.60
C GLY A 366 20.65 -10.90 9.43
N MET A 367 19.91 -10.09 8.65
CA MET A 367 19.73 -10.37 7.23
C MET A 367 20.12 -9.14 6.38
N PRO A 368 20.91 -9.32 5.32
CA PRO A 368 21.34 -8.24 4.44
C PRO A 368 20.20 -7.82 3.50
N SER A 369 20.10 -6.51 3.31
CA SER A 369 19.21 -5.83 2.37
C SER A 369 19.51 -6.27 0.93
N GLY A 370 18.80 -7.27 0.40
CA GLY A 370 19.03 -7.72 -0.97
C GLY A 370 18.19 -8.89 -1.47
N GLN A 371 17.34 -9.52 -0.65
CA GLN A 371 16.47 -10.62 -1.08
C GLN A 371 15.07 -10.50 -0.46
N PHE A 372 14.31 -9.49 -0.89
CA PHE A 372 12.85 -9.51 -0.78
C PHE A 372 12.28 -9.87 -2.16
N VAL A 373 12.47 -11.13 -2.56
CA VAL A 373 11.51 -11.77 -3.46
C VAL A 373 10.53 -12.46 -2.52
N GLY A 374 9.41 -11.79 -2.25
CA GLY A 374 8.37 -12.28 -1.37
C GLY A 374 7.93 -13.68 -1.81
N SER A 375 8.19 -14.67 -0.96
CA SER A 375 7.54 -15.98 -1.00
C SER A 375 6.10 -15.85 -0.51
N SER A 376 5.31 -15.05 -1.21
CA SER A 376 3.87 -14.95 -1.08
C SER A 376 3.26 -15.36 -2.41
N GLN A 377 3.51 -16.61 -2.84
CA GLN A 377 2.57 -17.23 -3.77
C GLN A 377 1.25 -17.36 -3.04
N PRO A 378 0.18 -16.72 -3.52
CA PRO A 378 -1.04 -16.65 -2.76
C PRO A 378 -1.89 -17.89 -3.05
N HIS A 379 -1.96 -18.80 -2.08
CA HIS A 379 -2.91 -19.90 -2.10
C HIS A 379 -4.30 -19.32 -1.75
N GLY A 380 -5.33 -19.55 -2.58
CA GLY A 380 -6.72 -19.15 -2.29
C GLY A 380 -7.39 -18.13 -3.23
N TRP A 381 -6.81 -17.81 -4.39
CA TRP A 381 -7.43 -16.88 -5.37
C TRP A 381 -8.62 -17.47 -6.12
N ASP A 382 -8.84 -18.78 -6.05
CA ASP A 382 -10.00 -19.47 -6.61
C ASP A 382 -11.33 -18.88 -6.11
N VAL A 383 -11.36 -18.38 -4.87
CA VAL A 383 -12.52 -17.68 -4.31
C VAL A 383 -12.78 -16.33 -5.00
N PHE A 384 -11.73 -15.59 -5.38
CA PHE A 384 -11.84 -14.31 -6.09
C PHE A 384 -12.15 -14.47 -7.58
N LEU A 385 -11.68 -15.56 -8.18
CA LEU A 385 -11.73 -15.78 -9.62
C LEU A 385 -12.93 -16.62 -10.08
N ASN A 386 -13.88 -16.99 -9.21
CA ASN A 386 -14.97 -17.94 -9.50
C ASN A 386 -15.50 -17.87 -10.95
N LEU A 387 -14.91 -18.71 -11.80
CA LEU A 387 -14.95 -18.62 -13.27
C LEU A 387 -16.31 -19.03 -13.84
N ASN A 388 -17.18 -19.62 -13.02
CA ASN A 388 -18.47 -20.16 -13.44
C ASN A 388 -19.62 -19.13 -13.40
N THR A 389 -19.33 -17.87 -13.10
CA THR A 389 -20.33 -16.78 -13.07
C THR A 389 -19.92 -15.53 -13.86
N MET A 390 -18.87 -15.61 -14.68
CA MET A 390 -18.46 -14.56 -15.61
C MET A 390 -19.02 -14.75 -17.01
#